data_AF-E3NMY8-F1
#
_entry.id   AF-E3NMY8-F1
#
_cell.length_a   1.000
_cell.length_b   1.000
_cell.length_c   1.000
_cell.angle_alpha   90.00
_cell.angle_beta   90.00
_cell.angle_gamma   90.00
#
_symmetry.space_group_name_H-M   'P 1'
#
loop_
_entity.id
_entity.type
_entity.pdbx_description
1 polymer ?
#
loop_
_entity_poly.entity_id
_entity_poly.type
_entity_poly.pdbx_seq_one_letter_code
_entity_poly.pdbx_strand_id
1 'polypeptide(L)'
;MEYKYGATNIKCSGKKECRIRPGASYMCADDDVYCMRCFGVEKRKKKDNILGDINNWRQLENVVETFEVLKECGDCGGLWHESCSMTLATTTFICYKCITGYSIPKIEIKHECPLSQFMSERMNKLCGKPVTRNTGIAVVNFTSRRTVDLVADRPDHLKEQFRNKYGNTTNCTQRMIYVIQRTSKADVIFFSMICHEYENHAGTKYCLIDTLDSVPYFTPTATVSRGAAHHEVMLSYFDFMRRVGFEKAHLWANAPVQGDNMIFTCHPMEQKYLSQVELEGYYEKMLAKGEKSGIFKKWRNFGGFKEDVERYSSGHSNLRKKKDYKGIHPIHIPIFEGSQWEYFNQKYDPEPEDKENSEAANFMRKFTRNIPDNLTNTFWMDLKKPDEPMDPELLEGRRNSHEDLGDKMSFLELCVENNWEFSSLRRAQFATMGIIDMINRFTVVQE
;
A
#
# COMPACT_ATOMS: atom_id res chain seq x y z
N MET A 1 -17.77 6.14 30.54
CA MET A 1 -16.60 6.86 29.99
C MET A 1 -16.79 6.84 28.49
N GLU A 2 -16.92 8.00 27.86
CA GLU A 2 -17.09 8.11 26.41
C GLU A 2 -15.71 8.02 25.74
N TYR A 3 -15.58 7.22 24.68
CA TYR A 3 -14.34 7.10 23.92
C TYR A 3 -14.48 7.91 22.64
N LYS A 4 -13.61 8.91 22.44
CA LYS A 4 -13.56 9.73 21.23
C LYS A 4 -12.97 8.93 20.05
N TYR A 5 -13.40 9.20 18.84
CA TYR A 5 -12.73 8.67 17.64
C TYR A 5 -11.37 9.37 17.42
N GLY A 6 -10.46 8.69 16.73
CA GLY A 6 -9.10 9.15 16.45
C GLY A 6 -9.07 10.11 15.26
N ALA A 7 -8.26 11.17 15.38
CA ALA A 7 -7.93 12.04 14.26
C ALA A 7 -6.64 11.57 13.58
N THR A 8 -6.51 11.86 12.28
CA THR A 8 -5.32 11.54 11.48
C THR A 8 -4.67 12.82 10.97
N ASN A 9 -3.47 12.72 10.39
CA ASN A 9 -2.82 13.88 9.80
C ASN A 9 -3.66 14.44 8.63
N ILE A 10 -3.87 15.76 8.61
CA ILE A 10 -4.45 16.45 7.47
C ILE A 10 -3.31 16.97 6.57
N LYS A 11 -3.43 16.78 5.25
CA LYS A 11 -2.47 17.35 4.27
C LYS A 11 -2.64 18.87 4.20
N CYS A 12 -1.52 19.59 4.17
CA CYS A 12 -1.54 21.05 4.07
C CYS A 12 -1.31 21.51 2.62
N SER A 13 -2.18 22.39 2.10
CA SER A 13 -2.09 22.99 0.77
C SER A 13 -0.79 23.78 0.54
N GLY A 14 -0.20 24.37 1.60
CA GLY A 14 0.98 25.23 1.44
C GLY A 14 2.29 24.52 1.13
N LYS A 15 2.47 23.26 1.55
CA LYS A 15 3.65 22.44 1.23
C LYS A 15 3.25 20.98 1.19
N LYS A 16 3.63 20.28 0.12
CA LYS A 16 3.28 18.87 -0.13
C LYS A 16 3.56 17.92 1.05
N GLU A 17 4.72 18.05 1.68
CA GLU A 17 5.12 17.20 2.83
C GLU A 17 4.62 17.71 4.18
N CYS A 18 3.93 18.85 4.22
CA CYS A 18 3.43 19.41 5.47
C CYS A 18 2.15 18.69 5.90
N ARG A 19 2.10 18.39 7.20
CA ARG A 19 0.95 17.75 7.86
C ARG A 19 0.49 18.60 9.05
N ILE A 20 -0.82 18.68 9.22
CA ILE A 20 -1.47 19.19 10.43
C ILE A 20 -1.77 17.98 11.30
N ARG A 21 -1.05 17.87 12.42
CA ARG A 21 -1.17 16.73 13.34
C ARG A 21 -2.48 16.78 14.12
N PRO A 22 -2.96 15.65 14.65
CA PRO A 22 -4.04 15.64 15.64
C PRO A 22 -3.80 16.64 16.78
N GLY A 23 -4.84 17.41 17.12
CA GLY A 23 -4.80 18.49 18.13
C GLY A 23 -4.14 19.79 17.67
N ALA A 24 -3.61 19.88 16.44
CA ALA A 24 -3.01 21.11 15.94
C ALA A 24 -4.09 22.05 15.37
N SER A 25 -3.94 23.35 15.62
CA SER A 25 -4.75 24.36 14.95
C SER A 25 -4.35 24.54 13.48
N TYR A 26 -5.32 24.85 12.64
CA TYR A 26 -5.14 25.12 11.22
C TYR A 26 -6.19 26.11 10.70
N MET A 27 -5.96 26.62 9.50
CA MET A 27 -6.90 27.49 8.79
C MET A 27 -7.53 26.71 7.64
N CYS A 28 -8.84 26.83 7.44
CA CYS A 28 -9.51 26.29 6.26
C CYS A 28 -10.47 27.30 5.62
N ALA A 29 -10.62 27.20 4.31
CA ALA A 29 -11.64 27.85 3.51
C ALA A 29 -11.93 26.93 2.31
N ASP A 30 -13.20 26.59 2.08
CA ASP A 30 -13.61 25.60 1.07
C ASP A 30 -12.78 24.29 1.20
N ASP A 31 -12.14 23.85 0.11
CA ASP A 31 -11.28 22.65 0.08
C ASP A 31 -9.83 22.92 0.52
N ASP A 32 -9.47 24.19 0.75
CA ASP A 32 -8.11 24.58 1.08
C ASP A 32 -7.83 24.52 2.58
N VAL A 33 -6.72 23.86 2.92
CA VAL A 33 -6.33 23.62 4.31
C VAL A 33 -4.86 24.00 4.53
N TYR A 34 -4.61 24.94 5.42
CA TYR A 34 -3.26 25.41 5.74
C TYR A 34 -2.96 25.24 7.23
N CYS A 35 -1.79 24.66 7.55
CA CYS A 35 -1.27 24.80 8.91
C CYS A 35 -1.00 26.29 9.21
N MET A 36 -1.05 26.67 10.48
CA MET A 36 -0.86 28.08 10.89
C MET A 36 0.42 28.70 10.32
N ARG A 37 1.51 27.92 10.20
CA ARG A 37 2.78 28.39 9.64
C ARG A 37 2.69 28.66 8.14
N CYS A 38 2.18 27.73 7.35
CA CYS A 38 2.08 27.90 5.90
C CYS A 38 1.09 29.02 5.56
N PHE A 39 -0.05 29.08 6.26
CA PHE A 39 -1.01 30.18 6.10
C PHE A 39 -0.34 31.55 6.33
N GLY A 40 0.44 31.68 7.40
CA GLY A 40 1.17 32.92 7.70
C GLY A 40 2.29 33.26 6.69
N VAL A 41 2.83 32.26 5.97
CA VAL A 41 3.77 32.50 4.86
C VAL A 41 3.02 33.03 3.64
N GLU A 42 1.95 32.36 3.23
CA GLU A 42 1.16 32.78 2.05
C GLU A 42 0.52 34.15 2.25
N LYS A 43 0.01 34.46 3.45
CA LYS A 43 -0.55 35.78 3.80
C LYS A 43 0.46 36.92 3.61
N ARG A 44 1.76 36.65 3.69
CA ARG A 44 2.83 37.65 3.48
C ARG A 44 3.23 37.80 2.01
N LYS A 45 2.93 36.83 1.16
CA LYS A 45 3.20 36.90 -0.28
C LYS A 45 2.14 37.78 -0.95
N LYS A 46 2.47 39.06 -1.15
CA LYS A 46 1.55 40.05 -1.77
C LYS A 46 1.30 39.83 -3.27
N LYS A 47 2.10 39.00 -3.94
CA LYS A 47 2.15 38.94 -5.42
C LYS A 47 1.06 38.08 -6.06
N ASP A 48 0.60 37.03 -5.38
CA ASP A 48 -0.19 35.97 -6.04
C ASP A 48 -1.62 35.84 -5.49
N ASN A 49 -1.97 36.55 -4.39
CA ASN A 49 -3.26 36.53 -3.69
C ASN A 49 -3.95 35.15 -3.60
N ILE A 50 -3.16 34.09 -3.39
CA ILE A 50 -3.62 32.69 -3.42
C ILE A 50 -4.70 32.43 -2.35
N LEU A 51 -4.63 33.14 -1.22
CA LEU A 51 -5.57 32.98 -0.11
C LEU A 51 -6.91 33.71 -0.31
N GLY A 52 -7.05 34.56 -1.34
CA GLY A 52 -8.27 35.35 -1.54
C GLY A 52 -8.63 36.25 -0.33
N ASP A 53 -9.93 36.38 -0.03
CA ASP A 53 -10.39 37.13 1.14
C ASP A 53 -10.13 36.34 2.44
N ILE A 54 -9.26 36.87 3.29
CA ILE A 54 -8.87 36.27 4.57
C ILE A 54 -10.06 36.08 5.51
N ASN A 55 -11.14 36.87 5.37
CA ASN A 55 -12.33 36.74 6.22
C ASN A 55 -13.10 35.43 5.97
N ASN A 56 -12.88 34.78 4.82
CA ASN A 56 -13.50 33.49 4.52
C ASN A 56 -12.82 32.32 5.24
N TRP A 57 -11.67 32.56 5.88
CA TRP A 57 -10.89 31.53 6.54
C TRP A 57 -11.29 31.35 8.00
N ARG A 58 -11.49 30.09 8.39
CA ARG A 58 -11.83 29.70 9.75
C ARG A 58 -10.64 28.98 10.39
N GLN A 59 -10.33 29.36 11.63
CA GLN A 59 -9.37 28.61 12.43
C GLN A 59 -10.09 27.44 13.09
N LEU A 60 -9.59 26.22 12.87
CA LEU A 60 -10.10 24.98 13.43
C LEU A 60 -8.99 24.23 14.16
N GLU A 61 -9.35 23.19 14.91
CA GLU A 61 -8.41 22.24 15.53
C GLU A 61 -8.62 20.86 14.91
N ASN A 62 -7.53 20.15 14.59
CA ASN A 62 -7.61 18.81 14.02
C ASN A 62 -8.00 17.77 15.09
N VAL A 63 -9.29 17.72 15.41
CA VAL A 63 -9.89 16.77 16.35
C VAL A 63 -11.17 16.21 15.76
N VAL A 64 -11.45 14.93 16.03
CA VAL A 64 -12.72 14.29 15.64
C VAL A 64 -13.69 14.40 16.81
N GLU A 65 -14.68 15.30 16.75
CA GLU A 65 -15.59 15.55 17.88
C GLU A 65 -16.57 14.42 18.20
N THR A 66 -16.66 13.40 17.34
CA THR A 66 -17.58 12.28 17.52
C THR A 66 -17.06 11.26 18.55
N PHE A 67 -17.99 10.74 19.34
CA PHE A 67 -17.75 9.70 20.33
C PHE A 67 -18.27 8.36 19.83
N GLU A 68 -17.64 7.30 20.29
CA GLU A 68 -18.05 5.93 20.03
C GLU A 68 -19.46 5.68 20.54
N VAL A 69 -20.32 5.15 19.66
CA VAL A 69 -21.72 4.87 19.98
C VAL A 69 -21.80 3.84 21.11
N LEU A 70 -22.72 4.06 22.04
CA LEU A 70 -23.03 3.11 23.10
C LEU A 70 -24.20 2.20 22.66
N LYS A 71 -24.02 0.90 22.80
CA LYS A 71 -25.05 -0.13 22.60
C LYS A 71 -25.56 -0.61 23.95
N GLU A 72 -26.87 -0.69 24.08
CA GLU A 72 -27.55 -1.23 25.24
C GLU A 72 -27.67 -2.76 25.14
N CYS A 73 -27.33 -3.46 26.22
CA CYS A 73 -27.52 -4.90 26.33
C CYS A 73 -29.01 -5.22 26.47
N GLY A 74 -29.55 -6.04 25.56
CA GLY A 74 -30.97 -6.43 25.58
C GLY A 74 -31.43 -7.18 26.83
N ASP A 75 -30.52 -7.79 27.60
CA ASP A 75 -30.87 -8.54 28.83
C ASP A 75 -30.77 -7.69 30.10
N CYS A 76 -29.68 -6.94 30.29
CA CYS A 76 -29.41 -6.22 31.55
C CYS A 76 -29.50 -4.70 31.44
N GLY A 77 -29.74 -4.15 30.26
CA GLY A 77 -29.76 -2.70 30.00
C GLY A 77 -28.40 -2.01 30.14
N GLY A 78 -27.32 -2.77 30.35
CA GLY A 78 -25.97 -2.21 30.50
C GLY A 78 -25.49 -1.57 29.19
N LEU A 79 -24.84 -0.41 29.28
CA LEU A 79 -24.27 0.30 28.14
C LEU A 79 -22.83 -0.14 27.85
N TRP A 80 -22.55 -0.45 26.59
CA TRP A 80 -21.25 -0.89 26.10
C TRP A 80 -20.84 -0.07 24.90
N HIS A 81 -19.55 0.20 24.74
CA HIS A 81 -19.05 0.76 23.49
C HIS A 81 -19.32 -0.20 22.33
N GLU A 82 -19.62 0.33 21.16
CA GLU A 82 -19.89 -0.48 19.97
C GLU A 82 -18.75 -1.46 19.65
N SER A 83 -17.49 -1.00 19.69
CA SER A 83 -16.34 -1.91 19.48
C SER A 83 -16.13 -2.88 20.64
N CYS A 84 -16.60 -2.57 21.85
CA CYS A 84 -16.64 -3.54 22.96
C CYS A 84 -17.74 -4.59 22.77
N SER A 85 -18.81 -4.24 22.07
CA SER A 85 -19.97 -5.10 21.87
C SER A 85 -19.68 -6.23 20.89
N MET A 86 -18.71 -6.05 19.98
CA MET A 86 -18.37 -7.01 18.92
C MET A 86 -19.62 -7.55 18.20
N THR A 87 -20.57 -6.64 17.94
CA THR A 87 -21.88 -6.97 17.34
C THR A 87 -22.14 -6.05 16.15
N LEU A 88 -22.48 -6.63 15.01
CA LEU A 88 -22.89 -5.89 13.82
C LEU A 88 -24.30 -5.32 14.00
N ALA A 89 -24.59 -4.17 13.39
CA ALA A 89 -25.82 -3.40 13.60
C ALA A 89 -27.15 -4.16 13.36
N THR A 90 -27.11 -5.31 12.70
CA THR A 90 -28.29 -6.11 12.35
C THR A 90 -28.79 -7.06 13.45
N THR A 91 -28.18 -7.07 14.64
CA THR A 91 -28.53 -8.03 15.70
C THR A 91 -28.66 -7.36 17.06
N THR A 92 -29.60 -7.85 17.88
CA THR A 92 -29.73 -7.43 19.28
C THR A 92 -28.46 -7.78 20.04
N PHE A 93 -27.82 -6.78 20.64
CA PHE A 93 -26.60 -6.98 21.42
C PHE A 93 -26.93 -7.52 22.82
N ILE A 94 -26.29 -8.61 23.21
CA ILE A 94 -26.29 -9.13 24.58
C ILE A 94 -24.85 -9.17 25.08
N CYS A 95 -24.59 -8.60 26.26
CA CYS A 95 -23.23 -8.46 26.76
C CYS A 95 -22.65 -9.80 27.24
N TYR A 96 -21.31 -9.91 27.26
CA TYR A 96 -20.62 -11.16 27.62
C TYR A 96 -20.90 -11.62 29.06
N LYS A 97 -21.37 -10.74 29.95
CA LYS A 97 -21.77 -11.10 31.32
C LYS A 97 -23.14 -11.76 31.38
N CYS A 98 -24.02 -11.45 30.44
CA CYS A 98 -25.37 -12.01 30.34
C CYS A 98 -25.37 -13.29 29.50
N ILE A 99 -24.52 -13.37 28.48
CA ILE A 99 -24.38 -14.60 27.70
C ILE A 99 -23.56 -15.63 28.49
N THR A 100 -24.18 -16.76 28.84
CA THR A 100 -23.48 -17.93 29.37
C THR A 100 -22.82 -18.70 28.22
N GLY A 101 -21.51 -19.00 28.34
CA GLY A 101 -20.78 -19.76 27.31
C GLY A 101 -20.45 -19.00 26.02
N TYR A 102 -20.46 -17.66 26.03
CA TYR A 102 -20.16 -16.85 24.85
C TYR A 102 -18.72 -17.03 24.37
N SER A 103 -18.58 -17.48 23.12
CA SER A 103 -17.43 -17.17 22.29
C SER A 103 -17.87 -16.13 21.26
N ILE A 104 -17.06 -15.09 21.02
CA ILE A 104 -17.26 -14.17 19.89
C ILE A 104 -17.46 -15.04 18.64
N PRO A 105 -18.61 -14.94 17.94
CA PRO A 105 -18.91 -15.80 16.82
C PRO A 105 -17.78 -15.78 15.79
N LYS A 106 -17.33 -16.96 15.36
CA LYS A 106 -16.45 -17.04 14.20
C LYS A 106 -17.30 -16.63 12.99
N ILE A 107 -17.01 -15.46 12.42
CA ILE A 107 -17.45 -15.19 11.08
C ILE A 107 -16.50 -15.97 10.17
N GLU A 108 -16.99 -17.04 9.57
CA GLU A 108 -16.21 -17.83 8.62
C GLU A 108 -15.94 -16.99 7.38
N ILE A 109 -14.67 -16.89 6.99
CA ILE A 109 -14.27 -16.15 5.80
C ILE A 109 -14.58 -17.04 4.59
N LYS A 110 -15.63 -16.69 3.84
CA LYS A 110 -16.01 -17.38 2.61
C LYS A 110 -15.25 -16.77 1.43
N HIS A 111 -13.97 -17.11 1.35
CA HIS A 111 -13.08 -16.59 0.33
C HIS A 111 -12.18 -17.69 -0.23
N GLU A 112 -12.37 -18.02 -1.50
CA GLU A 112 -11.62 -19.07 -2.16
C GLU A 112 -10.88 -18.49 -3.36
N CYS A 113 -9.56 -18.58 -3.32
CA CYS A 113 -8.66 -18.20 -4.39
C CYS A 113 -7.35 -18.98 -4.18
N PRO A 114 -6.73 -19.56 -5.24
CA PRO A 114 -5.49 -20.33 -5.10
C PRO A 114 -4.36 -19.56 -4.42
N LEU A 115 -4.20 -18.27 -4.74
CA LEU A 115 -3.20 -17.40 -4.11
C LEU A 115 -3.47 -17.21 -2.61
N SER A 116 -4.73 -16.95 -2.24
CA SER A 116 -5.17 -16.82 -0.84
C SER A 116 -4.88 -18.09 -0.03
N GLN A 117 -5.21 -19.26 -0.59
CA GLN A 117 -4.96 -20.56 0.05
C GLN A 117 -3.47 -20.80 0.22
N PHE A 118 -2.68 -20.65 -0.84
CA PHE A 118 -1.24 -20.82 -0.84
C PHE A 118 -0.55 -19.96 0.23
N MET A 119 -0.88 -18.65 0.27
CA MET A 119 -0.31 -17.73 1.23
C MET A 119 -0.76 -18.05 2.67
N SER A 120 -2.02 -18.44 2.86
CA SER A 120 -2.55 -18.84 4.18
C SER A 120 -1.81 -20.08 4.70
N GLU A 121 -1.67 -21.13 3.91
CA GLU A 121 -0.97 -22.36 4.28
C GLU A 121 0.48 -22.07 4.66
N ARG A 122 1.17 -21.26 3.85
CA ARG A 122 2.56 -20.88 4.08
C ARG A 122 2.74 -20.07 5.37
N MET A 123 1.85 -19.12 5.65
CA MET A 123 1.85 -18.35 6.89
C MET A 123 1.55 -19.20 8.12
N ASN A 124 0.59 -20.12 8.04
CA ASN A 124 0.28 -21.04 9.14
C ASN A 124 1.44 -22.00 9.41
N LYS A 125 2.06 -22.53 8.36
CA LYS A 125 3.26 -23.38 8.45
C LYS A 125 4.41 -22.65 9.14
N LEU A 126 4.67 -21.39 8.78
CA LEU A 126 5.67 -20.55 9.45
C LEU A 126 5.41 -20.46 10.96
N CYS A 127 4.14 -20.26 11.35
CA CYS A 127 3.77 -20.10 12.76
C CYS A 127 3.88 -21.41 13.57
N GLY A 128 3.95 -22.58 12.92
CA GLY A 128 4.19 -23.87 13.56
C GLY A 128 3.11 -24.31 14.56
N LYS A 129 1.99 -23.58 14.64
CA LYS A 129 0.86 -23.92 15.50
C LYS A 129 -0.18 -24.64 14.66
N PRO A 130 -0.82 -25.70 15.18
CA PRO A 130 -1.98 -26.29 14.54
C PRO A 130 -3.02 -25.20 14.27
N VAL A 131 -3.52 -25.17 13.02
CA VAL A 131 -4.68 -24.36 12.68
C VAL A 131 -5.87 -25.01 13.38
N THR A 132 -6.51 -24.26 14.28
CA THR A 132 -7.70 -24.71 15.01
C THR A 132 -8.84 -23.75 14.75
N ARG A 133 -10.01 -24.02 15.32
CA ARG A 133 -11.11 -23.05 15.31
C ARG A 133 -10.72 -21.67 15.89
N ASN A 134 -9.73 -21.64 16.80
CA ASN A 134 -9.34 -20.46 17.56
C ASN A 134 -7.92 -19.97 17.24
N THR A 135 -7.26 -20.54 16.24
CA THR A 135 -5.90 -20.17 15.84
C THR A 135 -5.73 -20.31 14.34
N GLY A 136 -5.05 -19.36 13.72
CA GLY A 136 -4.66 -19.46 12.32
C GLY A 136 -4.56 -18.10 11.66
N ILE A 137 -4.07 -18.11 10.43
CA ILE A 137 -3.96 -16.96 9.55
C ILE A 137 -4.74 -17.26 8.28
N ALA A 138 -5.61 -16.34 7.89
CA ALA A 138 -6.29 -16.35 6.60
C ALA A 138 -5.79 -15.17 5.78
N VAL A 139 -5.53 -15.43 4.51
CA VAL A 139 -5.23 -14.42 3.50
C VAL A 139 -6.44 -14.36 2.57
N VAL A 140 -6.89 -13.14 2.28
CA VAL A 140 -7.95 -12.88 1.29
C VAL A 140 -7.46 -11.84 0.31
N ASN A 141 -7.93 -11.89 -0.93
CA ASN A 141 -7.52 -10.93 -1.94
C ASN A 141 -8.61 -10.58 -2.94
N PHE A 142 -8.61 -9.34 -3.40
CA PHE A 142 -9.53 -8.85 -4.42
C PHE A 142 -8.75 -8.29 -5.59
N THR A 143 -9.25 -8.51 -6.81
CA THR A 143 -8.61 -8.04 -8.04
C THR A 143 -9.50 -7.08 -8.79
N SER A 144 -8.87 -6.04 -9.36
CA SER A 144 -9.44 -5.19 -10.38
C SER A 144 -8.49 -5.16 -11.59
N ARG A 145 -9.05 -5.15 -12.80
CA ARG A 145 -8.29 -5.05 -14.04
C ARG A 145 -8.45 -3.65 -14.62
N ARG A 146 -7.36 -3.07 -15.10
CA ARG A 146 -7.37 -1.77 -15.78
C ARG A 146 -6.36 -1.72 -16.90
N THR A 147 -6.61 -0.82 -17.84
CA THR A 147 -5.68 -0.48 -18.91
C THR A 147 -4.86 0.71 -18.45
N VAL A 148 -3.54 0.55 -18.43
CA VAL A 148 -2.59 1.59 -18.02
C VAL A 148 -1.98 2.21 -19.27
N ASP A 149 -1.99 3.54 -19.36
CA ASP A 149 -1.27 4.29 -20.38
C ASP A 149 0.22 4.40 -19.99
N LEU A 150 1.11 4.01 -20.92
CA LEU A 150 2.56 4.01 -20.68
C LEU A 150 3.26 5.25 -21.25
N VAL A 151 2.53 6.13 -21.93
CA VAL A 151 3.06 7.22 -22.78
C VAL A 151 2.51 8.60 -22.39
N ALA A 152 1.26 8.71 -21.95
CA ALA A 152 0.57 9.99 -21.71
C ALA A 152 1.35 10.93 -20.80
N ASP A 153 1.80 10.41 -19.65
CA ASP A 153 2.51 11.18 -18.61
C ASP A 153 4.03 11.21 -18.82
N ARG A 154 4.50 10.99 -20.05
CA ARG A 154 5.93 11.06 -20.40
C ARG A 154 6.24 12.40 -21.07
N PRO A 155 7.46 12.94 -20.91
CA PRO A 155 7.87 14.12 -21.64
C PRO A 155 7.67 13.95 -23.15
N ASP A 156 7.17 14.97 -23.83
CA ASP A 156 6.75 14.87 -25.24
C ASP A 156 7.86 14.37 -26.16
N HIS A 157 9.09 14.84 -25.93
CA HIS A 157 10.28 14.43 -26.68
C HIS A 157 10.70 12.95 -26.46
N LEU A 158 10.13 12.26 -25.47
CA LEU A 158 10.39 10.83 -25.20
C LEU A 158 9.21 9.92 -25.55
N LYS A 159 8.00 10.46 -25.81
CA LYS A 159 6.78 9.67 -26.05
C LYS A 159 6.96 8.63 -27.15
N GLU A 160 7.60 8.98 -28.27
CA GLU A 160 7.86 8.02 -29.35
C GLU A 160 8.82 6.90 -28.93
N GLN A 161 9.86 7.21 -28.15
CA GLN A 161 10.81 6.20 -27.68
C GLN A 161 10.14 5.23 -26.68
N PHE A 162 9.29 5.75 -25.79
CA PHE A 162 8.48 4.92 -24.88
C PHE A 162 7.50 4.04 -25.65
N ARG A 163 6.77 4.61 -26.62
CA ARG A 163 5.85 3.85 -27.48
C ARG A 163 6.55 2.71 -28.20
N ASN A 164 7.74 2.96 -28.76
CA ASN A 164 8.49 1.96 -29.50
C ASN A 164 8.99 0.80 -28.61
N LYS A 165 9.25 1.06 -27.31
CA LYS A 165 9.75 0.04 -26.39
C LYS A 165 8.65 -0.70 -25.64
N TYR A 166 7.68 0.03 -25.10
CA TYR A 166 6.69 -0.49 -24.16
C TYR A 166 5.28 -0.61 -24.76
N GLY A 167 5.04 -0.02 -25.94
CA GLY A 167 3.70 0.14 -26.50
C GLY A 167 2.99 1.39 -25.98
N ASN A 168 1.73 1.59 -26.37
CA ASN A 168 0.92 2.71 -25.88
C ASN A 168 0.29 2.40 -24.52
N THR A 169 -0.27 1.20 -24.37
CA THR A 169 -0.98 0.76 -23.17
C THR A 169 -0.59 -0.67 -22.80
N THR A 170 -0.86 -1.04 -21.57
CA THR A 170 -0.77 -2.43 -21.10
C THR A 170 -1.90 -2.74 -20.12
N ASN A 171 -2.26 -4.01 -19.98
CA ASN A 171 -3.21 -4.44 -18.97
C ASN A 171 -2.48 -4.68 -17.65
N CYS A 172 -3.05 -4.14 -16.58
CA CYS A 172 -2.59 -4.33 -15.22
C CYS A 172 -3.73 -4.94 -14.39
N THR A 173 -3.42 -6.00 -13.66
CA THR A 173 -4.29 -6.48 -12.57
C THR A 173 -3.78 -5.90 -11.26
N GLN A 174 -4.57 -5.05 -10.62
CA GLN A 174 -4.34 -4.65 -9.23
C GLN A 174 -4.93 -5.72 -8.32
N ARG A 175 -4.21 -6.07 -7.25
CA ARG A 175 -4.64 -7.03 -6.24
C ARG A 175 -4.49 -6.45 -4.84
N MET A 176 -5.61 -6.25 -4.15
CA MET A 176 -5.66 -5.86 -2.74
C MET A 176 -5.66 -7.13 -1.88
N ILE A 177 -4.72 -7.28 -0.95
CA ILE A 177 -4.54 -8.46 -0.09
C ILE A 177 -4.70 -8.05 1.37
N TYR A 178 -5.49 -8.81 2.13
CA TYR A 178 -5.62 -8.65 3.58
C TYR A 178 -5.17 -9.94 4.29
N VAL A 179 -4.43 -9.78 5.39
CA VAL A 179 -3.94 -10.89 6.21
C VAL A 179 -4.54 -10.78 7.60
N ILE A 180 -5.39 -11.77 7.91
CA ILE A 180 -6.22 -11.83 9.10
C ILE A 180 -5.68 -12.93 10.02
N GLN A 181 -5.41 -12.60 11.28
CA GLN A 181 -5.06 -13.59 12.30
C GLN A 181 -6.25 -13.83 13.22
N ARG A 182 -6.61 -15.09 13.40
CA ARG A 182 -7.50 -15.51 14.48
C ARG A 182 -6.74 -15.49 15.80
N THR A 183 -7.17 -14.63 16.71
CA THR A 183 -6.73 -14.64 18.12
C THR A 183 -7.73 -15.39 18.99
N SER A 184 -7.41 -15.62 20.27
CA SER A 184 -8.32 -16.30 21.20
C SER A 184 -9.64 -15.56 21.44
N LYS A 185 -9.69 -14.26 21.14
CA LYS A 185 -10.88 -13.42 21.30
C LYS A 185 -11.60 -13.18 19.98
N ALA A 186 -10.91 -12.66 18.96
CA ALA A 186 -11.51 -12.30 17.67
C ALA A 186 -10.49 -12.35 16.53
N ASP A 187 -10.97 -12.23 15.30
CA ASP A 187 -10.12 -11.98 14.14
C ASP A 187 -9.57 -10.56 14.15
N VAL A 188 -8.34 -10.39 13.68
CA VAL A 188 -7.72 -9.07 13.49
C VAL A 188 -6.90 -9.07 12.20
N ILE A 189 -7.18 -8.12 11.31
CA ILE A 189 -6.28 -7.79 10.20
C ILE A 189 -5.04 -7.15 10.82
N PHE A 190 -3.86 -7.66 10.46
CA PHE A 190 -2.58 -7.09 10.92
C PHE A 190 -1.69 -6.58 9.79
N PHE A 191 -1.98 -6.97 8.55
CA PHE A 191 -1.18 -6.62 7.38
C PHE A 191 -2.06 -6.55 6.14
N SER A 192 -1.79 -5.59 5.27
CA SER A 192 -2.41 -5.50 3.94
C SER A 192 -1.39 -4.99 2.92
N MET A 193 -1.55 -5.41 1.67
CA MET A 193 -0.75 -4.90 0.55
C MET A 193 -1.54 -4.84 -0.75
N ILE A 194 -1.17 -3.87 -1.58
CA ILE A 194 -1.65 -3.69 -2.95
C ILE A 194 -0.52 -4.12 -3.88
N CYS A 195 -0.84 -5.04 -4.78
CA CYS A 195 0.08 -5.54 -5.78
C CYS A 195 -0.39 -5.18 -7.18
N HIS A 196 0.54 -5.00 -8.12
CA HIS A 196 0.24 -4.82 -9.54
C HIS A 196 0.89 -5.93 -10.35
N GLU A 197 0.14 -6.46 -11.31
CA GLU A 197 0.51 -7.63 -12.10
C GLU A 197 0.38 -7.29 -13.58
N TYR A 198 1.52 -7.22 -14.26
CA TYR A 198 1.63 -6.95 -15.69
C TYR A 198 2.01 -8.21 -16.43
N GLU A 199 1.07 -8.74 -17.21
CA GLU A 199 1.27 -9.95 -18.02
C GLU A 199 2.15 -9.73 -19.25
N ASN A 200 2.26 -8.49 -19.68
CA ASN A 200 3.16 -8.10 -20.75
C ASN A 200 3.62 -6.66 -20.56
N HIS A 201 4.83 -6.51 -20.02
CA HIS A 201 5.53 -5.24 -19.98
C HIS A 201 6.82 -5.35 -20.83
N ALA A 202 6.71 -4.98 -22.11
CA ALA A 202 7.75 -5.13 -23.12
C ALA A 202 8.28 -6.59 -23.24
N GLY A 203 7.35 -7.57 -23.27
CA GLY A 203 7.66 -8.98 -23.42
C GLY A 203 8.06 -9.70 -22.14
N THR A 204 7.83 -9.10 -20.97
CA THR A 204 8.15 -9.70 -19.66
C THR A 204 6.98 -9.61 -18.70
N LYS A 205 6.72 -10.68 -17.94
CA LYS A 205 5.75 -10.69 -16.84
C LYS A 205 6.34 -10.07 -15.57
N TYR A 206 5.72 -9.01 -15.05
CA TYR A 206 6.13 -8.30 -13.83
C TYR A 206 5.08 -8.36 -12.73
N CYS A 207 5.49 -8.66 -11.50
CA CYS A 207 4.66 -8.52 -10.31
C CYS A 207 5.28 -7.52 -9.33
N LEU A 208 4.46 -6.72 -8.67
CA LEU A 208 4.91 -5.60 -7.88
C LEU A 208 4.18 -5.53 -6.55
N ILE A 209 4.83 -4.99 -5.53
CA ILE A 209 4.15 -4.48 -4.35
C ILE A 209 4.20 -2.96 -4.46
N ASP A 210 3.02 -2.35 -4.66
CA ASP A 210 2.84 -0.90 -4.81
C ASP A 210 2.81 -0.22 -3.44
N THR A 211 1.88 -0.67 -2.59
CA THR A 211 1.67 -0.13 -1.25
C THR A 211 1.52 -1.29 -0.27
N LEU A 212 2.09 -1.17 0.92
CA LEU A 212 1.76 -2.07 2.03
C LEU A 212 1.56 -1.27 3.31
N ASP A 213 0.83 -1.87 4.25
CA ASP A 213 0.59 -1.30 5.56
C ASP A 213 0.43 -2.41 6.60
N SER A 214 0.68 -2.08 7.86
CA SER A 214 0.52 -3.02 8.97
C SER A 214 0.11 -2.32 10.25
N VAL A 215 -0.57 -3.07 11.11
CA VAL A 215 -0.92 -2.66 12.48
C VAL A 215 -0.29 -3.67 13.44
N PRO A 216 -0.05 -3.30 14.71
CA PRO A 216 0.90 -4.03 15.54
C PRO A 216 0.32 -5.31 16.16
N TYR A 217 -0.87 -5.73 15.73
CA TYR A 217 -1.71 -6.74 16.40
C TYR A 217 -1.47 -8.18 15.98
N PHE A 218 -0.46 -8.43 15.14
CA PHE A 218 0.03 -9.79 14.96
C PHE A 218 0.50 -10.35 16.30
N THR A 219 -0.11 -11.44 16.74
CA THR A 219 0.30 -12.20 17.93
C THR A 219 1.50 -13.08 17.55
N PRO A 220 2.72 -12.76 18.03
CA PRO A 220 3.91 -13.52 17.70
C PRO A 220 3.86 -14.94 18.28
N THR A 221 4.69 -15.83 17.73
CA THR A 221 4.97 -17.12 18.37
C THR A 221 6.34 -17.08 19.03
N ALA A 222 6.73 -18.15 19.74
CA ALA A 222 8.07 -18.24 20.32
C ALA A 222 9.18 -18.15 19.26
N THR A 223 8.88 -18.51 18.00
CA THR A 223 9.85 -18.60 16.89
C THR A 223 9.65 -17.54 15.82
N VAL A 224 8.49 -16.88 15.76
CA VAL A 224 8.11 -15.96 14.68
C VAL A 224 7.80 -14.58 15.26
N SER A 225 8.67 -13.63 14.96
CA SER A 225 8.42 -12.21 15.23
C SER A 225 7.46 -11.61 14.20
N ARG A 226 6.88 -10.45 14.53
CA ARG A 226 5.99 -9.70 13.62
C ARG A 226 6.68 -9.35 12.29
N GLY A 227 7.91 -8.85 12.34
CA GLY A 227 8.68 -8.55 11.13
C GLY A 227 8.96 -9.80 10.27
N ALA A 228 9.23 -10.94 10.91
CA ALA A 228 9.41 -12.21 10.20
C ALA A 228 8.11 -12.67 9.50
N ALA A 229 6.96 -12.48 10.14
CA ALA A 229 5.64 -12.76 9.55
C ALA A 229 5.37 -11.85 8.35
N HIS A 230 5.61 -10.54 8.46
CA HIS A 230 5.45 -9.60 7.35
C HIS A 230 6.35 -9.94 6.15
N HIS A 231 7.62 -10.30 6.39
CA HIS A 231 8.51 -10.79 5.34
C HIS A 231 7.96 -12.04 4.66
N GLU A 232 7.38 -12.96 5.43
CA GLU A 232 6.79 -14.17 4.88
C GLU A 232 5.55 -13.87 4.03
N VAL A 233 4.71 -12.90 4.39
CA VAL A 233 3.58 -12.47 3.54
C VAL A 233 4.09 -12.03 2.16
N MET A 234 5.07 -11.11 2.12
CA MET A 234 5.64 -10.62 0.86
C MET A 234 6.31 -11.73 0.05
N LEU A 235 7.10 -12.58 0.70
CA LEU A 235 7.79 -13.70 0.03
C LEU A 235 6.81 -14.77 -0.46
N SER A 236 5.71 -15.02 0.25
CA SER A 236 4.67 -15.95 -0.19
C SER A 236 4.01 -15.47 -1.48
N TYR A 237 3.77 -14.16 -1.59
CA TYR A 237 3.27 -13.58 -2.84
C TYR A 237 4.26 -13.80 -3.99
N PHE A 238 5.52 -13.38 -3.85
CA PHE A 238 6.50 -13.56 -4.92
C PHE A 238 6.76 -15.03 -5.29
N ASP A 239 6.70 -15.94 -4.31
CA ASP A 239 6.83 -17.38 -4.54
C ASP A 239 5.65 -17.93 -5.34
N PHE A 240 4.42 -17.47 -5.08
CA PHE A 240 3.28 -17.81 -5.91
C PHE A 240 3.45 -17.26 -7.33
N MET A 241 3.78 -15.96 -7.46
CA MET A 241 3.89 -15.30 -8.77
C MET A 241 4.92 -15.96 -9.67
N ARG A 242 6.10 -16.33 -9.15
CA ARG A 242 7.11 -17.05 -9.95
C ARG A 242 6.65 -18.46 -10.35
N ARG A 243 5.83 -19.11 -9.52
CA ARG A 243 5.30 -20.46 -9.80
C ARG A 243 4.28 -20.43 -10.94
N VAL A 244 3.48 -19.37 -11.04
CA VAL A 244 2.52 -19.14 -12.15
C VAL A 244 3.12 -18.41 -13.35
N GLY A 245 4.45 -18.26 -13.39
CA GLY A 245 5.19 -17.83 -14.60
C GLY A 245 5.59 -16.36 -14.66
N PHE A 246 5.49 -15.59 -13.58
CA PHE A 246 6.09 -14.25 -13.53
C PHE A 246 7.61 -14.33 -13.47
N GLU A 247 8.28 -13.39 -14.13
CA GLU A 247 9.73 -13.45 -14.34
C GLU A 247 10.49 -12.42 -13.51
N LYS A 248 9.88 -11.26 -13.31
CA LYS A 248 10.51 -10.14 -12.62
C LYS A 248 9.57 -9.56 -11.59
N ALA A 249 10.18 -8.96 -10.57
CA ALA A 249 9.44 -8.25 -9.55
C ALA A 249 10.08 -6.92 -9.21
N HIS A 250 9.27 -6.03 -8.66
CA HIS A 250 9.67 -4.67 -8.32
C HIS A 250 9.06 -4.23 -7.00
N LEU A 251 9.81 -3.39 -6.27
CA LEU A 251 9.42 -2.79 -5.02
C LEU A 251 10.07 -1.42 -4.91
N TRP A 252 9.30 -0.40 -4.54
CA TRP A 252 9.82 0.92 -4.22
C TRP A 252 9.60 1.23 -2.72
N ALA A 253 10.69 1.48 -2.01
CA ALA A 253 10.66 1.89 -0.62
C ALA A 253 10.40 3.40 -0.55
N ASN A 254 9.18 3.76 -0.19
CA ASN A 254 8.80 5.15 0.09
C ASN A 254 8.19 5.21 1.50
N ALA A 255 9.00 5.61 2.48
CA ALA A 255 8.57 5.58 3.87
C ALA A 255 7.42 6.57 4.13
N PRO A 256 6.35 6.14 4.82
CA PRO A 256 5.24 7.03 5.13
C PRO A 256 5.62 8.08 6.18
N VAL A 257 4.93 9.21 6.17
CA VAL A 257 5.04 10.21 7.23
C VAL A 257 4.31 9.70 8.47
N GLN A 258 4.95 9.78 9.65
CA GLN A 258 4.35 9.35 10.91
C GLN A 258 2.95 9.98 11.13
N GLY A 259 1.94 9.12 11.31
CA GLY A 259 0.54 9.51 11.51
C GLY A 259 -0.28 9.70 10.23
N ASP A 260 0.31 9.52 9.05
CA ASP A 260 -0.46 9.38 7.81
C ASP A 260 -1.07 7.97 7.73
N ASN A 261 -2.27 7.88 7.17
CA ASN A 261 -2.90 6.61 6.80
C ASN A 261 -2.35 6.16 5.44
N MET A 262 -1.93 4.89 5.34
CA MET A 262 -1.60 4.28 4.07
C MET A 262 -2.77 3.43 3.58
N ILE A 263 -3.01 2.28 4.19
CA ILE A 263 -4.20 1.44 3.93
C ILE A 263 -5.11 1.47 5.15
N PHE A 264 -4.56 1.36 6.36
CA PHE A 264 -5.35 1.37 7.58
C PHE A 264 -5.60 2.79 8.08
N THR A 265 -6.82 3.03 8.56
CA THR A 265 -7.21 4.28 9.21
C THR A 265 -6.78 4.28 10.68
N CYS A 266 -6.20 5.39 11.12
CA CYS A 266 -5.90 5.66 12.52
C CYS A 266 -5.02 4.59 13.17
N HIS A 267 -3.72 4.53 12.85
CA HIS A 267 -2.78 3.64 13.53
C HIS A 267 -2.64 3.95 15.03
N PRO A 268 -2.18 2.99 15.85
CA PRO A 268 -1.89 3.24 17.26
C PRO A 268 -0.84 4.32 17.42
N MET A 269 -1.03 5.23 18.39
CA MET A 269 -0.11 6.36 18.60
C MET A 269 1.32 5.90 18.92
N GLU A 270 1.46 4.75 19.58
CA GLU A 270 2.73 4.13 19.93
C GLU A 270 3.41 3.39 18.76
N GLN A 271 2.71 3.16 17.64
CA GLN A 271 3.29 2.52 16.47
C GLN A 271 4.25 3.48 15.76
N LYS A 272 5.55 3.20 15.85
CA LYS A 272 6.59 3.94 15.14
C LYS A 272 6.71 3.47 13.70
N TYR A 273 6.66 4.40 12.76
CA TYR A 273 6.92 4.12 11.35
C TYR A 273 8.43 4.04 11.13
N LEU A 274 8.87 3.14 10.26
CA LEU A 274 10.27 3.05 9.88
C LEU A 274 10.66 4.33 9.11
N SER A 275 11.81 4.91 9.44
CA SER A 275 12.41 5.93 8.59
C SER A 275 12.78 5.34 7.22
N GLN A 276 13.04 6.21 6.23
CA GLN A 276 13.41 5.79 4.89
C GLN A 276 14.57 4.77 4.86
N VAL A 277 15.65 5.04 5.60
CA VAL A 277 16.83 4.15 5.68
C VAL A 277 16.49 2.84 6.39
N GLU A 278 15.68 2.88 7.45
CA GLU A 278 15.26 1.66 8.15
C GLU A 278 14.34 0.80 7.29
N LEU A 279 13.46 1.41 6.49
CA LEU A 279 12.57 0.72 5.56
C LEU A 279 13.35 0.06 4.42
N GLU A 280 14.34 0.75 3.86
CA GLU A 280 15.27 0.18 2.88
C GLU A 280 15.97 -1.07 3.45
N GLY A 281 16.59 -0.95 4.63
CA GLY A 281 17.25 -2.07 5.29
C GLY A 281 16.29 -3.20 5.72
N TYR A 282 15.02 -2.88 5.97
CA TYR A 282 13.97 -3.87 6.23
C TYR A 282 13.68 -4.70 4.97
N TYR A 283 13.53 -4.06 3.82
CA TYR A 283 13.33 -4.75 2.55
C TYR A 283 14.56 -5.51 2.08
N GLU A 284 15.78 -4.98 2.25
CA GLU A 284 17.00 -5.72 1.94
C GLU A 284 17.09 -7.04 2.71
N LYS A 285 16.68 -7.07 3.98
CA LYS A 285 16.59 -8.31 4.77
C LYS A 285 15.55 -9.28 4.22
N MET A 286 14.40 -8.78 3.77
CA MET A 286 13.36 -9.59 3.11
C MET A 286 13.89 -10.18 1.79
N LEU A 287 14.56 -9.37 0.96
CA LEU A 287 15.15 -9.76 -0.31
C LEU A 287 16.26 -10.80 -0.14
N ALA A 288 17.17 -10.59 0.82
CA ALA A 288 18.22 -11.55 1.15
C ALA A 288 17.64 -12.89 1.64
N LYS A 289 16.55 -12.86 2.42
CA LYS A 289 15.82 -14.07 2.81
C LYS A 289 15.23 -14.76 1.57
N GLY A 290 14.61 -14.01 0.66
CA GLY A 290 14.02 -14.55 -0.58
C GLY A 290 15.06 -15.21 -1.50
N GLU A 291 16.24 -14.61 -1.63
CA GLU A 291 17.36 -15.20 -2.39
C GLU A 291 17.85 -16.50 -1.73
N LYS A 292 18.08 -16.49 -0.42
CA LYS A 292 18.47 -17.70 0.35
C LYS A 292 17.41 -18.82 0.26
N SER A 293 16.14 -18.44 0.13
CA SER A 293 15.01 -19.38 0.04
C SER A 293 14.74 -19.83 -1.40
N GLY A 294 15.53 -19.38 -2.38
CA GLY A 294 15.39 -19.75 -3.78
C GLY A 294 14.19 -19.13 -4.48
N ILE A 295 13.60 -18.07 -3.93
CA ILE A 295 12.52 -17.30 -4.57
C ILE A 295 13.09 -16.35 -5.62
N PHE A 296 14.18 -15.66 -5.25
CA PHE A 296 14.87 -14.73 -6.14
C PHE A 296 16.15 -15.38 -6.68
N LYS A 297 16.42 -15.19 -7.97
CA LYS A 297 17.70 -15.54 -8.57
C LYS A 297 18.76 -14.50 -8.21
N LYS A 298 18.38 -13.23 -8.29
CA LYS A 298 19.15 -12.07 -7.85
C LYS A 298 18.20 -10.90 -7.62
N TRP A 299 18.61 -9.95 -6.80
CA TRP A 299 17.97 -8.64 -6.70
C TRP A 299 19.02 -7.54 -6.77
N ARG A 300 18.58 -6.33 -7.12
CA ARG A 300 19.43 -5.15 -7.21
C ARG A 300 18.62 -3.93 -6.77
N ASN A 301 19.25 -3.04 -6.02
CA ASN A 301 18.73 -1.69 -5.86
C ASN A 301 18.95 -0.88 -7.16
N PHE A 302 18.53 0.39 -7.19
CA PHE A 302 18.70 1.24 -8.37
C PHE A 302 20.16 1.41 -8.76
N GLY A 303 21.08 1.53 -7.80
CA GLY A 303 22.52 1.56 -8.07
C GLY A 303 22.97 0.35 -8.88
N GLY A 304 22.65 -0.86 -8.42
CA GLY A 304 22.97 -2.09 -9.15
C GLY A 304 22.24 -2.20 -10.50
N PHE A 305 20.99 -1.75 -10.57
CA PHE A 305 20.25 -1.69 -11.85
C PHE A 305 20.93 -0.79 -12.87
N LYS A 306 21.36 0.41 -12.44
CA LYS A 306 22.08 1.38 -13.27
C LYS A 306 23.37 0.77 -13.80
N GLU A 307 24.16 0.11 -12.95
CA GLU A 307 25.38 -0.56 -13.38
C GLU A 307 25.13 -1.67 -14.41
N ASP A 308 24.10 -2.50 -14.20
CA ASP A 308 23.71 -3.56 -15.15
C ASP A 308 23.40 -2.96 -16.54
N VAL A 309 22.67 -1.85 -16.58
CA VAL A 309 22.32 -1.12 -17.82
C VAL A 309 23.57 -0.57 -18.50
N GLU A 310 24.44 0.11 -17.74
CA GLU A 310 25.65 0.73 -18.28
C GLU A 310 26.64 -0.31 -18.83
N ARG A 311 26.78 -1.45 -18.17
CA ARG A 311 27.59 -2.58 -18.67
C ARG A 311 27.02 -3.14 -19.97
N TYR A 312 25.70 -3.37 -20.05
CA TYR A 312 25.07 -3.91 -21.25
C TYR A 312 25.25 -2.98 -22.46
N SER A 313 25.12 -1.67 -22.26
CA SER A 313 25.35 -0.65 -23.30
C SER A 313 26.80 -0.59 -23.78
N SER A 314 27.78 -0.88 -22.91
CA SER A 314 29.21 -0.85 -23.27
C SER A 314 29.71 -2.11 -24.04
N GLY A 315 29.02 -3.25 -23.92
CA GLY A 315 29.48 -4.55 -24.43
C GLY A 315 29.01 -4.94 -25.84
N HIS A 316 28.05 -4.23 -26.45
CA HIS A 316 27.52 -4.54 -27.79
C HIS A 316 28.08 -3.58 -28.86
N SER A 317 29.21 -3.94 -29.46
CA SER A 317 29.93 -3.16 -30.48
C SER A 317 29.20 -2.93 -31.81
N ASN A 318 28.05 -3.58 -32.05
CA ASN A 318 27.34 -3.57 -33.33
C ASN A 318 26.11 -2.65 -33.41
N LEU A 319 25.76 -1.93 -32.33
CA LEU A 319 24.66 -0.96 -32.28
C LEU A 319 25.12 0.50 -32.45
N ARG A 320 26.29 0.72 -33.06
CA ARG A 320 26.96 2.02 -33.30
C ARG A 320 26.20 3.06 -34.15
N LYS A 321 24.88 2.95 -34.32
CA LYS A 321 24.07 3.91 -35.07
C LYS A 321 22.74 4.22 -34.38
N LYS A 322 22.78 4.86 -33.20
CA LYS A 322 21.76 5.83 -32.72
C LYS A 322 22.21 6.41 -31.38
N LYS A 323 22.76 7.64 -31.39
CA LYS A 323 23.10 8.51 -30.23
C LYS A 323 23.18 7.77 -28.88
N ASP A 324 24.34 7.14 -28.63
CA ASP A 324 24.59 6.41 -27.40
C ASP A 324 24.52 7.35 -26.19
N TYR A 325 23.55 7.12 -25.30
CA TYR A 325 23.45 7.86 -24.04
C TYR A 325 24.65 7.51 -23.15
N LYS A 326 25.35 8.52 -22.62
CA LYS A 326 26.34 8.31 -21.54
C LYS A 326 25.58 8.04 -20.23
N GLY A 327 25.34 6.77 -19.92
CA GLY A 327 24.69 6.33 -18.68
C GLY A 327 23.25 5.84 -18.85
N ILE A 328 22.53 5.71 -17.74
CA ILE A 328 21.12 5.32 -17.73
C ILE A 328 20.24 6.37 -18.44
N HIS A 329 19.40 5.90 -19.37
CA HIS A 329 18.40 6.71 -20.05
C HIS A 329 17.00 6.42 -19.45
N PRO A 330 16.08 7.39 -19.40
CA PRO A 330 14.69 7.21 -18.99
C PRO A 330 14.04 5.93 -19.52
N ILE A 331 14.19 5.65 -20.82
CA ILE A 331 13.57 4.46 -21.45
C ILE A 331 14.09 3.13 -20.89
N HIS A 332 15.22 3.10 -20.18
CA HIS A 332 15.75 1.88 -19.57
C HIS A 332 14.96 1.45 -18.34
N ILE A 333 14.38 2.39 -17.60
CA ILE A 333 13.64 2.12 -16.37
C ILE A 333 12.24 1.59 -16.75
N PRO A 334 11.84 0.40 -16.28
CA PRO A 334 10.48 -0.11 -16.47
C PRO A 334 9.42 0.87 -15.92
N ILE A 335 8.26 0.94 -16.56
CA ILE A 335 7.18 1.86 -16.16
C ILE A 335 6.06 1.09 -15.51
N PHE A 336 5.74 1.47 -14.28
CA PHE A 336 4.57 0.96 -13.58
C PHE A 336 3.79 2.14 -13.01
N GLU A 337 2.48 1.95 -12.86
CA GLU A 337 1.60 2.88 -12.18
C GLU A 337 1.97 2.96 -10.69
N GLY A 338 1.85 4.12 -10.05
CA GLY A 338 2.25 4.29 -8.64
C GLY A 338 3.76 4.21 -8.35
N SER A 339 4.59 3.90 -9.37
CA SER A 339 6.02 3.69 -9.19
C SER A 339 6.84 4.97 -9.10
N GLN A 340 8.16 4.81 -8.96
CA GLN A 340 9.16 5.88 -8.97
C GLN A 340 9.02 6.88 -10.14
N TRP A 341 8.36 6.50 -11.24
CA TRP A 341 8.04 7.44 -12.33
C TRP A 341 7.15 8.60 -11.91
N GLU A 342 6.24 8.43 -10.96
CA GLU A 342 5.46 9.54 -10.43
C GLU A 342 6.35 10.52 -9.66
N TYR A 343 7.29 10.01 -8.86
CA TYR A 343 8.30 10.83 -8.18
C TYR A 343 9.15 11.62 -9.18
N PHE A 344 9.59 10.93 -10.23
CA PHE A 344 10.32 11.55 -11.33
C PHE A 344 9.49 12.67 -11.95
N ASN A 345 8.27 12.41 -12.40
CA ASN A 345 7.37 13.39 -13.00
C ASN A 345 7.16 14.63 -12.09
N GLN A 346 6.94 14.43 -10.80
CA GLN A 346 6.73 15.53 -9.83
C GLN A 346 7.96 16.44 -9.66
N LYS A 347 9.17 15.91 -9.75
CA LYS A 347 10.41 16.70 -9.65
C LYS A 347 10.78 17.42 -10.96
N TYR A 348 10.00 17.25 -12.01
CA TYR A 348 10.28 17.83 -13.33
C TYR A 348 9.33 18.96 -13.74
N ASP A 349 8.51 19.48 -12.82
CA ASP A 349 7.76 20.71 -13.07
C ASP A 349 8.71 21.81 -13.60
N PRO A 350 8.34 22.52 -14.68
CA PRO A 350 9.18 23.53 -15.29
C PRO A 350 9.37 24.70 -14.32
N GLU A 351 10.63 25.04 -14.04
CA GLU A 351 10.97 26.20 -13.21
C GLU A 351 10.98 27.47 -14.07
N PRO A 352 10.67 28.66 -13.52
CA PRO A 352 10.64 29.92 -14.29
C PRO A 352 11.95 30.24 -15.02
N GLU A 353 13.07 29.67 -14.55
CA GLU A 353 14.44 29.83 -15.06
C GLU A 353 14.77 28.90 -16.24
N ASP A 354 13.90 27.93 -16.59
CA ASP A 354 14.14 26.95 -17.66
C ASP A 354 14.10 27.57 -19.09
N LYS A 355 13.94 28.89 -19.22
CA LYS A 355 13.76 29.63 -20.49
C LYS A 355 14.97 29.68 -21.44
N GLU A 356 16.17 29.31 -20.98
CA GLU A 356 17.41 29.40 -21.79
C GLU A 356 17.80 28.11 -22.52
N ASN A 357 17.20 26.94 -22.20
CA ASN A 357 17.55 25.63 -22.76
C ASN A 357 16.32 24.91 -23.35
N SER A 358 16.54 23.97 -24.28
CA SER A 358 15.45 23.11 -24.76
C SER A 358 14.89 22.27 -23.61
N GLU A 359 13.57 22.11 -23.57
CA GLU A 359 12.83 21.31 -22.58
C GLU A 359 13.44 19.92 -22.38
N ALA A 360 13.89 19.29 -23.48
CA ALA A 360 14.57 18.01 -23.47
C ALA A 360 15.92 18.02 -22.72
N ALA A 361 16.73 19.06 -22.91
CA ALA A 361 18.00 19.21 -22.21
C ALA A 361 17.80 19.46 -20.71
N ASN A 362 16.80 20.29 -20.36
CA ASN A 362 16.44 20.56 -18.98
C ASN A 362 15.93 19.30 -18.27
N PHE A 363 15.05 18.52 -18.92
CA PHE A 363 14.58 17.25 -18.41
C PHE A 363 15.74 16.29 -18.14
N MET A 364 16.61 16.04 -19.12
CA MET A 364 17.73 15.11 -18.96
C MET A 364 18.74 15.55 -17.89
N ARG A 365 18.98 16.86 -17.75
CA ARG A 365 19.80 17.43 -16.68
C ARG A 365 19.19 17.17 -15.30
N LYS A 366 17.89 17.47 -15.12
CA LYS A 366 17.16 17.21 -13.87
C LYS A 366 17.13 15.70 -13.58
N PHE A 367 16.88 14.86 -14.58
CA PHE A 367 16.88 13.40 -14.46
C PHE A 367 18.22 12.86 -13.96
N THR A 368 19.31 13.27 -14.59
CA THR A 368 20.65 12.84 -14.19
C THR A 368 21.00 13.31 -12.77
N ARG A 369 20.60 14.54 -12.41
CA ARG A 369 20.82 15.13 -11.08
C ARG A 369 20.04 14.43 -9.96
N ASN A 370 18.84 13.93 -10.24
CA ASN A 370 17.94 13.35 -9.24
C ASN A 370 18.06 11.82 -9.08
N ILE A 371 18.81 11.13 -9.96
CA ILE A 371 19.10 9.70 -9.81
C ILE A 371 19.74 9.35 -8.46
N PRO A 372 20.76 10.09 -7.97
CA PRO A 372 21.41 9.81 -6.68
C PRO A 372 20.44 9.68 -5.51
N ASP A 373 19.35 10.47 -5.49
CA ASP A 373 18.35 10.50 -4.41
C ASP A 373 17.61 9.16 -4.24
N ASN A 374 17.68 8.27 -5.23
CA ASN A 374 16.91 7.03 -5.25
C ASN A 374 17.78 5.79 -5.55
N LEU A 375 19.10 5.88 -5.33
CA LEU A 375 19.99 4.76 -5.65
C LEU A 375 19.72 3.51 -4.80
N THR A 376 19.20 3.69 -3.59
CA THR A 376 19.04 2.62 -2.60
C THR A 376 17.58 2.22 -2.35
N ASN A 377 16.61 3.05 -2.74
CA ASN A 377 15.21 2.87 -2.35
C ASN A 377 14.35 2.11 -3.37
N THR A 378 14.84 1.84 -4.57
CA THR A 378 14.10 1.08 -5.57
C THR A 378 14.78 -0.25 -5.83
N PHE A 379 14.01 -1.35 -5.80
CA PHE A 379 14.49 -2.71 -5.93
C PHE A 379 13.89 -3.42 -7.15
N TRP A 380 14.74 -4.15 -7.86
CA TRP A 380 14.34 -5.07 -8.94
C TRP A 380 14.82 -6.46 -8.60
N MET A 381 13.91 -7.43 -8.68
CA MET A 381 14.22 -8.84 -8.49
C MET A 381 14.04 -9.59 -9.81
N ASP A 382 14.99 -10.45 -10.12
CA ASP A 382 14.81 -11.50 -11.12
C ASP A 382 14.31 -12.74 -10.38
N LEU A 383 13.08 -13.20 -10.69
CA LEU A 383 12.47 -14.35 -10.02
C LEU A 383 13.18 -15.63 -10.47
N LYS A 384 13.47 -16.53 -9.52
CA LYS A 384 14.07 -17.83 -9.84
C LYS A 384 12.99 -18.73 -10.42
N LYS A 385 13.29 -19.41 -11.54
CA LYS A 385 12.41 -20.45 -12.09
C LYS A 385 12.06 -21.47 -10.99
N PRO A 386 10.77 -21.79 -10.80
CA PRO A 386 10.33 -22.74 -9.79
C PRO A 386 10.76 -24.16 -10.13
N ASP A 387 11.15 -24.92 -9.11
CA ASP A 387 11.35 -26.37 -9.24
C ASP A 387 10.00 -27.07 -9.46
N GLU A 388 8.93 -26.49 -8.90
CA GLU A 388 7.54 -26.94 -9.00
C GLU A 388 6.68 -25.79 -9.58
N PRO A 389 6.59 -25.67 -10.92
CA PRO A 389 5.71 -24.69 -11.54
C PRO A 389 4.23 -25.01 -11.24
N MET A 390 3.41 -23.95 -11.23
CA MET A 390 1.97 -24.01 -11.05
C MET A 390 1.30 -23.59 -12.37
N ASP A 391 0.08 -24.07 -12.58
CA ASP A 391 -0.73 -23.66 -13.72
C ASP A 391 -1.01 -22.14 -13.68
N PRO A 392 -0.64 -21.37 -14.71
CA PRO A 392 -0.99 -19.95 -14.80
C PRO A 392 -2.49 -19.67 -14.65
N GLU A 393 -3.37 -20.61 -15.03
CA GLU A 393 -4.83 -20.46 -14.86
C GLU A 393 -5.24 -20.32 -13.39
N LEU A 394 -4.42 -20.75 -12.42
CA LEU A 394 -4.69 -20.55 -10.99
C LEU A 394 -4.72 -19.08 -10.58
N LEU A 395 -4.10 -18.19 -11.36
CA LEU A 395 -4.16 -16.74 -11.13
C LEU A 395 -5.39 -16.11 -11.80
N GLU A 396 -5.83 -16.67 -12.94
CA GLU A 396 -6.85 -16.06 -13.81
C GLU A 396 -8.26 -16.64 -13.67
N GLY A 397 -8.39 -17.95 -13.43
CA GLY A 397 -9.63 -18.72 -13.55
C GLY A 397 -10.56 -18.68 -12.33
N ARG A 398 -10.14 -18.09 -11.21
CA ARG A 398 -11.07 -17.71 -10.14
C ARG A 398 -10.58 -16.46 -9.44
N ARG A 399 -11.23 -15.35 -9.77
CA ARG A 399 -10.90 -14.02 -9.26
C ARG A 399 -12.04 -13.50 -8.41
N ASN A 400 -11.70 -12.84 -7.33
CA ASN A 400 -12.67 -12.20 -6.45
C ASN A 400 -12.57 -10.69 -6.68
N SER A 401 -13.68 -10.01 -6.93
CA SER A 401 -13.74 -8.55 -6.94
C SER A 401 -14.68 -8.05 -5.84
N HIS A 402 -14.43 -6.83 -5.39
CA HIS A 402 -15.24 -6.15 -4.39
C HIS A 402 -15.10 -4.65 -4.63
N GLU A 403 -16.21 -3.92 -4.60
CA GLU A 403 -16.25 -2.47 -4.83
C GLU A 403 -15.44 -1.75 -3.75
N ASP A 404 -15.79 -1.98 -2.47
CA ASP A 404 -15.11 -1.30 -1.36
C ASP A 404 -13.76 -1.91 -0.95
N LEU A 405 -13.64 -3.25 -0.94
CA LEU A 405 -12.44 -3.93 -0.45
C LEU A 405 -11.38 -4.18 -1.53
N GLY A 406 -11.71 -3.94 -2.80
CA GLY A 406 -10.80 -4.16 -3.93
C GLY A 406 -9.97 -2.94 -4.33
N ASP A 407 -10.31 -1.76 -3.80
CA ASP A 407 -9.61 -0.50 -4.05
C ASP A 407 -9.22 0.21 -2.74
N LYS A 408 -8.07 0.89 -2.76
CA LYS A 408 -7.54 1.59 -1.60
C LYS A 408 -8.43 2.75 -1.13
N MET A 409 -8.90 3.55 -2.08
CA MET A 409 -9.66 4.75 -1.77
C MET A 409 -11.05 4.37 -1.27
N SER A 410 -11.70 3.44 -1.95
CA SER A 410 -12.99 2.89 -1.51
C SER A 410 -12.89 2.21 -0.14
N PHE A 411 -11.80 1.50 0.16
CA PHE A 411 -11.59 0.91 1.49
C PHE A 411 -11.46 1.98 2.58
N LEU A 412 -10.73 3.07 2.31
CA LEU A 412 -10.59 4.18 3.26
C LEU A 412 -11.92 4.91 3.49
N GLU A 413 -12.69 5.15 2.43
CA GLU A 413 -14.03 5.73 2.50
C GLU A 413 -14.97 4.85 3.34
N LEU A 414 -15.02 3.54 3.06
CA LEU A 414 -15.79 2.58 3.84
C LEU A 414 -15.41 2.61 5.33
N CYS A 415 -14.10 2.70 5.63
CA CYS A 415 -13.64 2.80 7.01
C CYS A 415 -14.12 4.09 7.69
N VAL A 416 -14.11 5.23 6.98
CA VAL A 416 -14.61 6.51 7.50
C VAL A 416 -16.12 6.44 7.76
N GLU A 417 -16.90 5.93 6.81
CA GLU A 417 -18.35 5.81 6.92
C GLU A 417 -18.78 4.95 8.11
N ASN A 418 -18.02 3.89 8.39
CA ASN A 418 -18.32 2.94 9.47
C ASN A 418 -17.56 3.22 10.77
N ASN A 419 -16.80 4.33 10.84
CA ASN A 419 -15.90 4.65 11.95
C ASN A 419 -14.97 3.47 12.33
N TRP A 420 -14.53 2.71 11.33
CA TRP A 420 -13.55 1.65 11.50
C TRP A 420 -12.16 2.24 11.63
N GLU A 421 -11.49 1.89 12.72
CA GLU A 421 -10.15 2.34 13.04
C GLU A 421 -9.28 1.18 13.51
N PHE A 422 -7.99 1.35 13.36
CA PHE A 422 -6.99 0.38 13.81
C PHE A 422 -6.15 0.89 14.99
N SER A 423 -6.68 1.89 15.71
CA SER A 423 -5.99 2.67 16.74
C SER A 423 -5.78 1.91 18.06
N SER A 424 -6.58 0.87 18.29
CA SER A 424 -6.42 -0.06 19.39
C SER A 424 -6.79 -1.48 18.94
N LEU A 425 -6.30 -2.51 19.65
CA LEU A 425 -6.62 -3.90 19.31
C LEU A 425 -8.13 -4.13 19.25
N ARG A 426 -8.88 -3.52 20.17
CA ARG A 426 -10.34 -3.61 20.22
C ARG A 426 -11.00 -3.04 18.96
N ARG A 427 -10.62 -1.82 18.56
CA ARG A 427 -11.17 -1.18 17.36
C ARG A 427 -10.77 -1.94 16.09
N ALA A 428 -9.53 -2.40 16.00
CA ALA A 428 -9.06 -3.21 14.89
C ALA A 428 -9.81 -4.54 14.76
N GLN A 429 -10.12 -5.20 15.88
CA GLN A 429 -10.94 -6.42 15.90
C GLN A 429 -12.38 -6.14 15.45
N PHE A 430 -12.98 -5.04 15.92
CA PHE A 430 -14.32 -4.63 15.50
C PHE A 430 -14.38 -4.28 14.00
N ALA A 431 -13.42 -3.48 13.51
CA ALA A 431 -13.26 -3.19 12.09
C ALA A 431 -13.09 -4.47 11.27
N THR A 432 -12.22 -5.37 11.72
CA THR A 432 -11.98 -6.67 11.05
C THR A 432 -13.25 -7.50 10.97
N MET A 433 -14.06 -7.53 12.04
CA MET A 433 -15.34 -8.23 12.03
C MET A 433 -16.30 -7.67 10.98
N GLY A 434 -16.39 -6.34 10.85
CA GLY A 434 -17.17 -5.68 9.80
C GLY A 434 -16.64 -5.98 8.40
N ILE A 435 -15.31 -5.94 8.20
CA ILE A 435 -14.66 -6.28 6.94
C ILE A 435 -14.94 -7.74 6.55
N ILE A 436 -14.90 -8.69 7.49
CA ILE A 436 -15.24 -10.10 7.18
C ILE A 436 -16.71 -10.26 6.79
N ASP A 437 -17.62 -9.51 7.41
CA ASP A 437 -19.03 -9.49 6.99
C ASP A 437 -19.19 -8.95 5.57
N MET A 438 -18.44 -7.90 5.21
CA MET A 438 -18.41 -7.33 3.85
C MET A 438 -17.89 -8.37 2.84
N ILE A 439 -16.75 -9.01 3.14
CA ILE A 439 -16.20 -10.11 2.33
C ILE A 439 -17.27 -11.16 2.06
N ASN A 440 -18.00 -11.59 3.08
CA ASN A 440 -18.96 -12.68 2.94
C ASN A 440 -20.23 -12.32 2.18
N ARG A 441 -20.65 -11.05 2.21
CA ARG A 441 -21.92 -10.60 1.62
C ARG A 441 -21.77 -10.06 0.20
N PHE A 442 -20.63 -9.43 -0.11
CA PHE A 442 -20.50 -8.61 -1.32
C PHE A 442 -19.32 -8.99 -2.21
N THR A 443 -18.59 -10.08 -1.90
CA THR A 443 -17.61 -10.63 -2.84
C THR A 443 -18.30 -11.10 -4.12
N VAL A 444 -17.84 -10.60 -5.26
CA VAL A 444 -18.22 -11.08 -6.58
C VAL A 444 -17.14 -12.05 -7.07
N VAL A 445 -17.54 -13.30 -7.31
CA VAL A 445 -16.66 -14.32 -7.88
C VAL A 445 -16.75 -14.26 -9.40
N GLN A 446 -15.60 -14.07 -10.05
CA GLN A 446 -15.42 -14.15 -11.49
C GLN A 446 -14.75 -15.48 -11.79
N GLU A 447 -15.47 -16.35 -12.50
CA GLU A 447 -14.96 -17.62 -13.04
C GLU A 447 -14.42 -17.44 -14.46
#